data_AF-A0A1S8AUH6-F1
#
_entry.id   AF-A0A1S8AUH6-F1
#
_cell.length_a   1.000
_cell.length_b   1.000
_cell.length_c   1.000
_cell.angle_alpha   90.00
_cell.angle_beta   90.00
_cell.angle_gamma   90.00
#
_symmetry.space_group_name_H-M   'P 1'
#
loop_
_entity.id
_entity.type
_entity.pdbx_description
1 polymer ?
#
loop_
_entity_poly.entity_id
_entity_poly.type
_entity_poly.pdbx_seq_one_letter_code
_entity_poly.pdbx_strand_id
1 'polypeptide(L)'
;MDAGARRADPVRDDERVPGPGICNPADRERVARALAEETGTLGVRNAGATHRWIAERAFETVSLEIDGEADEVTVKIASDADGEVCDVSAEYDDAAAVAR
;
A
#
# COMPACT_ATOMS: atom_id res chain seq x y z
N MET A 1 6.88 -1.56 17.43
CA MET A 1 7.25 -0.72 16.27
C MET A 1 6.87 -1.51 15.04
N ASP A 2 5.89 -0.98 14.32
CA ASP A 2 4.99 -1.72 13.43
C ASP A 2 5.69 -2.20 12.16
N ALA A 3 5.42 -3.44 11.78
CA ALA A 3 5.97 -4.06 10.60
C ALA A 3 5.08 -3.69 9.40
N GLY A 4 5.48 -2.71 8.60
CA GLY A 4 4.73 -2.29 7.41
C GLY A 4 4.65 -3.36 6.32
N ALA A 5 3.91 -4.44 6.55
CA ALA A 5 3.53 -5.43 5.55
C ALA A 5 2.37 -4.85 4.72
N ARG A 6 2.50 -4.83 3.39
CA ARG A 6 1.40 -4.46 2.50
C ARG A 6 0.66 -5.74 2.07
N ARG A 7 -0.68 -5.70 2.22
CA ARG A 7 -1.74 -6.70 1.95
C ARG A 7 -1.30 -8.04 1.34
N ALA A 8 -1.65 -9.13 2.02
CA ALA A 8 -1.58 -10.50 1.52
C ALA A 8 -2.99 -11.03 1.19
N ASP A 9 -3.14 -11.75 0.08
CA ASP A 9 -4.39 -12.44 -0.28
C ASP A 9 -4.37 -13.89 0.25
N PRO A 10 -5.45 -14.38 0.89
CA PRO A 10 -5.48 -15.73 1.46
C PRO A 10 -5.68 -16.80 0.37
N VAL A 11 -4.77 -17.78 0.32
CA VAL A 11 -4.91 -19.02 -0.46
C VAL A 11 -5.10 -20.19 0.51
N ARG A 12 -6.03 -21.11 0.22
CA ARG A 12 -6.17 -22.38 0.94
C ARG A 12 -5.32 -23.44 0.24
N ASP A 13 -4.40 -24.08 0.96
CA ASP A 13 -3.86 -25.40 0.61
C ASP A 13 -3.30 -26.12 1.86
N ASP A 14 -3.24 -27.44 1.79
CA ASP A 14 -3.16 -28.47 2.85
C ASP A 14 -1.82 -28.56 3.62
N GLU A 15 -0.86 -27.68 3.34
CA GLU A 15 0.30 -27.38 4.19
C GLU A 15 0.23 -25.88 4.46
N ARG A 16 0.25 -25.41 5.72
CA ARG A 16 0.23 -23.96 6.00
C ARG A 16 1.45 -23.29 5.38
N VAL A 17 1.31 -22.80 4.16
CA VAL A 17 2.28 -21.94 3.48
C VAL A 17 1.75 -20.52 3.62
N PRO A 18 2.53 -19.57 4.16
CA PRO A 18 2.09 -18.19 4.25
C PRO A 18 1.78 -17.63 2.84
N GLY A 19 0.67 -16.91 2.71
CA GLY A 19 0.25 -16.27 1.47
C GLY A 19 1.26 -15.23 0.96
N PRO A 20 1.14 -14.76 -0.30
CA PRO A 20 2.07 -13.80 -0.86
C PRO A 20 2.03 -12.49 -0.08
N GLY A 21 3.16 -12.10 0.52
CA GLY A 21 3.33 -10.82 1.20
C GLY A 21 4.48 -10.01 0.61
N ILE A 22 4.32 -8.69 0.54
CA ILE A 22 5.38 -7.77 0.12
C ILE A 22 5.90 -7.03 1.35
N CYS A 23 7.20 -7.12 1.59
CA CYS A 23 7.89 -6.35 2.62
C CYS A 23 9.10 -5.61 2.03
N ASN A 24 9.62 -4.64 2.78
CA ASN A 24 10.92 -4.06 2.48
C ASN A 24 11.98 -5.18 2.44
N PRO A 25 12.90 -5.20 1.45
CA PRO A 25 14.01 -6.15 1.43
C PRO A 25 14.78 -6.27 2.75
N ALA A 26 14.97 -5.17 3.48
CA ALA A 26 15.66 -5.19 4.78
C ALA A 26 14.90 -5.96 5.87
N ASP A 27 13.58 -6.11 5.74
CA ASP A 27 12.71 -6.74 6.74
C ASP A 27 12.43 -8.23 6.46
N ARG A 28 12.96 -8.78 5.35
CA ARG A 28 12.59 -10.12 4.85
C ARG A 28 12.71 -11.22 5.91
N GLU A 29 13.81 -11.26 6.64
CA GLU A 29 14.05 -12.29 7.66
C GLU A 29 13.11 -12.13 8.85
N ARG A 30 12.91 -10.89 9.31
CA ARG A 30 12.01 -10.56 10.41
C ARG A 30 10.57 -10.96 10.09
N VAL A 31 10.11 -10.64 8.88
CA VAL A 31 8.76 -10.99 8.40
C VAL A 31 8.62 -12.49 8.19
N ALA A 32 9.61 -13.16 7.59
CA ALA A 32 9.58 -14.61 7.41
C ALA A 32 9.49 -15.36 8.75
N ARG A 33 10.25 -14.92 9.76
CA ARG A 33 10.17 -15.49 11.10
C ARG A 33 8.80 -15.27 11.75
N ALA A 34 8.27 -14.05 11.69
CA ALA A 34 6.94 -13.76 12.22
C ALA A 34 5.86 -14.63 11.56
N LEU A 35 5.92 -14.80 10.23
CA LEU A 35 5.02 -15.70 9.51
C LEU A 35 5.17 -17.16 9.95
N ALA A 36 6.39 -17.65 10.14
CA ALA A 36 6.63 -19.00 10.63
C ALA A 36 6.06 -19.22 12.05
N GLU A 37 6.27 -18.27 12.95
CA GLU A 37 5.78 -18.31 14.33
C GLU A 37 4.24 -18.26 14.39
N GLU A 38 3.62 -17.34 13.64
CA GLU A 38 2.16 -17.14 13.66
C GLU A 38 1.40 -18.25 12.92
N THR A 39 1.95 -18.74 11.81
CA THR A 39 1.29 -19.78 11.01
C THR A 39 1.70 -21.19 11.43
N GLY A 40 2.82 -21.38 12.12
CA GLY A 40 3.37 -22.71 12.40
C GLY A 40 3.98 -23.38 11.16
N THR A 41 4.24 -22.62 10.09
CA THR A 41 4.97 -23.14 8.93
C THR A 41 6.43 -23.39 9.28
N LEU A 42 7.03 -24.40 8.66
CA LEU A 42 8.46 -24.70 8.83
C LEU A 42 9.35 -23.95 7.82
N GLY A 43 8.75 -23.27 6.83
CA GLY A 43 9.51 -22.59 5.80
C GLY A 43 8.73 -21.49 5.09
N VAL A 44 9.40 -20.38 4.84
CA VAL A 44 8.91 -19.25 4.04
C VAL A 44 9.79 -19.10 2.81
N ARG A 45 9.18 -19.04 1.62
CA ARG A 45 9.89 -18.79 0.36
C ARG A 45 9.78 -17.33 -0.02
N ASN A 46 10.90 -16.75 -0.46
CA ASN A 46 10.96 -15.37 -0.94
C ASN A 46 11.29 -15.35 -2.43
N ALA A 47 10.36 -14.86 -3.23
CA ALA A 47 10.60 -14.45 -4.60
C ALA A 47 10.59 -12.92 -4.63
N GLY A 48 11.78 -12.31 -4.67
CA GLY A 48 11.90 -10.86 -4.76
C GLY A 48 11.40 -10.35 -6.12
N ALA A 49 10.76 -9.19 -6.14
CA ALA A 49 10.54 -8.47 -7.40
C ALA A 49 11.91 -8.09 -8.00
N THR A 50 12.14 -8.42 -9.27
CA THR A 50 13.36 -8.01 -9.99
C THR A 50 13.38 -6.51 -10.24
N HIS A 51 12.20 -5.92 -10.46
CA HIS A 51 12.04 -4.49 -10.63
C HIS A 51 10.70 -4.05 -10.04
N ARG A 52 10.71 -2.89 -9.39
CA ARG A 52 9.51 -2.16 -8.99
C ARG A 52 9.71 -0.72 -9.41
N TRP A 53 8.99 -0.30 -10.44
CA TRP A 53 8.90 1.12 -10.74
C TRP A 53 8.07 1.81 -9.65
N ILE A 54 8.52 2.99 -9.23
CA ILE A 54 7.88 3.79 -8.18
C ILE A 54 7.74 5.20 -8.75
N ALA A 55 6.50 5.64 -8.92
CA ALA A 55 6.21 7.03 -9.27
C ALA A 55 6.64 7.96 -8.12
N GLU A 56 7.11 9.14 -8.49
CA GLU A 56 7.16 10.27 -7.56
C GLU A 56 5.74 10.64 -7.18
N ARG A 57 5.53 11.09 -5.93
CA ARG A 57 4.20 11.45 -5.46
C ARG A 57 4.23 12.73 -4.65
N ALA A 58 3.33 13.64 -4.99
CA ALA A 58 3.01 14.83 -4.23
C ALA A 58 1.58 14.72 -3.70
N PHE A 59 1.30 15.48 -2.63
CA PHE A 59 -0.04 15.64 -2.10
C PHE A 59 -0.37 17.13 -2.06
N GLU A 60 -1.53 17.47 -2.58
CA GLU A 60 -2.05 18.84 -2.57
C GLU A 60 -3.44 18.84 -1.94
N THR A 61 -3.74 19.86 -1.14
CA THR A 61 -5.09 20.04 -0.59
C THR A 61 -5.88 20.95 -1.52
N VAL A 62 -7.02 20.47 -1.98
CA VAL A 62 -7.94 21.22 -2.85
C VAL A 62 -9.19 21.56 -2.05
N SER A 63 -9.56 22.84 -2.03
CA SER A 63 -10.82 23.29 -1.46
C SER A 63 -11.96 23.15 -2.48
N LEU A 64 -13.06 22.54 -2.05
CA LEU A 64 -14.29 22.40 -2.81
C LEU A 64 -15.40 23.18 -2.12
N GLU A 65 -16.21 23.93 -2.87
CA GLU A 65 -17.44 24.53 -2.32
C GLU A 65 -18.65 23.74 -2.81
N ILE A 66 -19.40 23.15 -1.87
CA ILE A 66 -20.61 22.37 -2.13
C ILE A 66 -21.70 22.87 -1.19
N ASP A 67 -22.86 23.22 -1.75
CA ASP A 67 -24.01 23.76 -0.99
C ASP A 67 -23.69 24.96 -0.07
N GLY A 68 -22.64 25.72 -0.40
CA GLY A 68 -22.18 26.88 0.37
C GLY A 68 -21.27 26.54 1.54
N GLU A 69 -20.89 25.28 1.70
CA GLU A 69 -19.90 24.80 2.65
C GLU A 69 -18.58 24.52 1.91
N ALA A 70 -17.45 24.81 2.57
CA ALA A 70 -16.12 24.60 2.02
C ALA A 70 -15.50 23.34 2.64
N ASP A 71 -15.19 22.37 1.79
CA ASP A 71 -14.53 21.12 2.14
C ASP A 71 -13.10 21.09 1.64
N GLU A 72 -12.22 20.39 2.36
CA GLU A 72 -10.85 20.16 1.95
C GLU A 72 -10.66 18.69 1.55
N VAL A 73 -10.13 18.47 0.35
CA VAL A 73 -9.82 17.13 -0.15
C VAL A 73 -8.34 17.04 -0.48
N THR A 74 -7.66 16.06 0.13
CA THR A 74 -6.29 15.73 -0.24
C THR A 74 -6.28 15.03 -1.58
N VAL A 75 -5.48 15.52 -2.52
CA VAL A 75 -5.27 14.95 -3.84
C VAL A 75 -3.84 14.44 -3.93
N LYS A 76 -3.71 13.16 -4.25
CA LYS A 76 -2.43 12.53 -4.61
C LYS A 76 -2.17 12.75 -6.09
N ILE A 77 -1.01 13.31 -6.40
CA ILE A 77 -0.50 13.49 -7.76
C ILE A 77 0.71 12.56 -7.91
N ALA A 78 0.65 11.61 -8.83
CA ALA A 78 1.77 10.75 -9.17
C ALA A 78 2.40 11.19 -10.49
N SER A 79 3.73 11.32 -10.52
CA SER A 79 4.48 11.67 -11.72
C SER A 79 5.61 10.67 -11.97
N ASP A 80 6.04 10.59 -13.23
CA ASP A 80 7.26 9.88 -13.58
C ASP A 80 8.52 10.73 -13.28
N ALA A 81 9.68 10.20 -13.68
CA ALA A 81 10.97 10.85 -13.43
C ALA A 81 11.21 12.10 -14.29
N ASP A 82 10.45 12.28 -15.37
CA ASP A 82 10.49 13.48 -16.22
C ASP A 82 9.46 14.54 -15.76
N GLY A 83 8.69 14.23 -14.70
CA GLY A 83 7.66 15.10 -14.14
C GLY A 83 6.31 15.00 -14.86
N GLU A 84 6.14 14.03 -15.78
CA GLU A 84 4.85 13.82 -16.44
C GLU A 84 3.86 13.18 -15.46
N VAL A 85 2.71 13.83 -15.28
CA VAL A 85 1.66 13.36 -14.36
C VAL A 85 1.03 12.10 -14.92
N CYS A 86 1.17 11.00 -14.17
CA CYS A 86 0.66 9.68 -14.51
C CYS A 86 -0.69 9.38 -13.85
N ASP A 87 -0.95 9.93 -12.66
CA ASP A 87 -2.21 9.74 -11.92
C ASP A 87 -2.54 10.98 -11.08
N VAL A 88 -3.83 11.30 -10.99
CA VAL A 88 -4.37 12.30 -10.07
C VAL A 88 -5.60 11.71 -9.41
N SER A 89 -5.54 11.52 -8.09
CA SER A 89 -6.57 10.83 -7.33
C SER A 89 -6.84 11.55 -6.02
N ALA A 90 -8.12 11.82 -5.73
CA ALA A 90 -8.53 12.22 -4.39
C ALA A 90 -8.29 11.08 -3.39
N GLU A 91 -7.85 11.41 -2.18
CA GLU A 91 -7.79 10.44 -1.09
C GLU A 91 -9.21 10.06 -0.69
N TYR A 92 -9.45 8.75 -0.62
CA TYR A 92 -10.79 8.19 -0.57
C TYR A 92 -11.57 8.64 0.66
N ASP A 93 -10.91 8.68 1.82
CA ASP A 93 -11.59 9.04 3.08
C ASP A 93 -12.08 10.49 3.06
N ASP A 94 -11.29 11.42 2.51
CA ASP A 94 -11.69 12.82 2.32
C ASP A 94 -12.86 12.90 1.35
N ALA A 95 -12.75 12.28 0.17
CA ALA A 95 -13.81 12.28 -0.83
C ALA A 95 -15.11 11.64 -0.30
N ALA A 96 -15.01 10.56 0.49
CA ALA A 96 -16.14 9.89 1.11
C ALA A 96 -16.75 10.69 2.26
N ALA A 97 -15.98 11.57 2.92
CA ALA A 97 -16.51 12.50 3.92
C ALA A 97 -17.36 13.59 3.26
N VAL A 98 -16.86 14.15 2.14
CA VAL A 98 -17.58 15.17 1.36
C VAL A 98 -18.85 14.64 0.69
N ALA A 99 -18.85 13.37 0.27
CA ALA A 99 -19.98 12.79 -0.47
C ALA A 99 -21.16 12.28 0.40
N ARG A 100 -21.12 12.49 1.73
CA ARG A 100 -22.15 12.00 2.68
C ARG A 100 -23.14 13.07 3.05
#